data_AF-A0A960I6C3-F1
#
_entry.id   AF-A0A960I6C3-F1
#
_cell.length_a   1.000
_cell.length_b   1.000
_cell.length_c   1.000
_cell.angle_alpha   90.00
_cell.angle_beta   90.00
_cell.angle_gamma   90.00
#
_symmetry.space_group_name_H-M   'P 1'
#
loop_
_entity.id
_entity.type
_entity.pdbx_description
1 polymer ?
#
loop_
_entity_poly.entity_id
_entity_poly.type
_entity_poly.pdbx_seq_one_letter_code
_entity_poly.pdbx_strand_id
1 'polypeptide(L)'
;MSAPLRHRPREGGFVAVWLAIMATILIVTVGFAVDLGNWKLTGGRAQGAAEAAALAGVTFLPDDPATAEAIARQVALDHGYDPADPDITVSVSLGAGPTQLEVEISQRVDNLFTAVVGINSTTVTRSAVAEFAPPVEIGSPDPIMGNDPESGHQPDFWLSQAGQQVEKDQGDRYSTFWCAVATTYECSGWSGNNEFNGGSYNYVARVSDATQPLRIQLFDPIWAWVGSDCSFPFWPTAAEIADLQADALTNPDIPDTYYDDAAVRYAGGNDEWCTGDDYPNLGAPGMNMSVGVYAPDDTPWTDNDNPFVGYGCWVTFNGTEVMSPYTLPIPSVYELLSSRVGGDTEWQVRADGVPTFAETFRRWYTVCDLPAAATVEGDYIIKVFTDSSGGQNRFSLRSGPPQGAGISDVGQSAFAREGFPIYANADGANTEFFLARVPPGVTDRILRLTFFDIGDASNPGKVQVLPPDDANVVHFDDCTFTRSDGVAVVPGINCQINNVSRASGYNGTLVEVEVLIPASYDCDHLDPDGCWVKVVADFGGGVTDFTTWTAEIDGDSVRLVG
;
A
#
# COMPACT_ATOMS: atom_id res chain seq x y z
N MET A 1 -76.40 75.42 -51.64
CA MET A 1 -76.74 73.99 -51.47
C MET A 1 -75.45 73.20 -51.43
N SER A 2 -75.20 72.54 -50.30
CA SER A 2 -73.98 71.82 -49.95
C SER A 2 -73.89 70.45 -50.65
N ALA A 3 -72.69 70.03 -51.05
CA ALA A 3 -72.39 68.63 -51.37
C ALA A 3 -71.30 68.12 -50.40
N PRO A 4 -71.51 67.02 -49.67
CA PRO A 4 -70.55 66.52 -48.69
C PRO A 4 -69.49 65.64 -49.36
N LEU A 5 -68.22 65.87 -49.03
CA LEU A 5 -67.13 64.94 -49.37
C LEU A 5 -67.18 63.73 -48.43
N ARG A 6 -67.41 62.55 -49.03
CA ARG A 6 -67.52 61.26 -48.36
C ARG A 6 -66.12 60.79 -47.90
N HIS A 7 -65.90 60.73 -46.59
CA HIS A 7 -64.72 60.09 -46.01
C HIS A 7 -64.79 58.58 -46.25
N ARG A 8 -63.77 58.01 -46.91
CA ARG A 8 -63.56 56.56 -46.98
C ARG A 8 -62.92 56.08 -45.67
N PRO A 9 -63.48 55.08 -44.97
CA PRO A 9 -62.83 54.45 -43.84
C PRO A 9 -61.50 53.82 -44.31
N ARG A 10 -60.41 54.14 -43.62
CA ARG A 10 -59.10 53.51 -43.84
C ARG A 10 -59.06 52.19 -43.08
N GLU A 11 -59.28 51.08 -43.78
CA GLU A 11 -59.01 49.71 -43.29
C GLU A 11 -57.51 49.38 -43.37
N GLY A 12 -56.65 50.19 -42.75
CA GLY A 12 -55.18 50.05 -42.81
C GLY A 12 -54.52 49.50 -41.54
N GLY A 13 -55.27 49.24 -40.46
CA GLY A 13 -54.69 48.91 -39.14
C GLY A 13 -54.54 47.41 -38.85
N PHE A 14 -55.41 46.56 -39.39
CA PHE A 14 -55.45 45.13 -39.06
C PHE A 14 -54.18 44.39 -39.50
N VAL A 15 -53.67 44.68 -40.71
CA VAL A 15 -52.46 44.04 -41.25
C VAL A 15 -51.23 44.42 -40.43
N ALA A 16 -51.14 45.65 -39.94
CA ALA A 16 -50.03 46.09 -39.09
C ALA A 16 -50.05 45.40 -37.71
N VAL A 17 -51.23 45.22 -37.10
CA VAL A 17 -51.39 44.50 -35.84
C VAL A 17 -51.07 43.02 -36.00
N TRP A 18 -51.55 42.38 -37.07
CA TRP A 18 -51.24 40.96 -37.34
C TRP A 18 -49.77 40.72 -37.66
N LEU A 19 -49.15 41.61 -38.45
CA LEU A 19 -47.72 41.55 -38.73
C LEU A 19 -46.90 41.68 -37.45
N ALA A 20 -47.27 42.61 -36.57
CA ALA A 20 -46.61 42.79 -35.28
C ALA A 20 -46.72 41.51 -34.44
N ILE A 21 -47.91 40.91 -34.32
CA ILE A 21 -48.11 39.66 -33.56
C ILE A 21 -47.26 38.52 -34.13
N MET A 22 -47.30 38.30 -35.44
CA MET A 22 -46.54 37.21 -36.08
C MET A 22 -45.03 37.43 -36.02
N ALA A 23 -44.56 38.67 -36.20
CA ALA A 23 -43.16 39.01 -36.03
C ALA A 23 -42.70 38.77 -34.58
N THR A 24 -43.51 39.15 -33.59
CA THR A 24 -43.22 38.88 -32.18
C THR A 24 -43.13 37.38 -31.91
N ILE A 25 -44.07 36.57 -32.41
CA ILE A 25 -44.05 35.10 -32.24
C ILE A 25 -42.77 34.50 -32.85
N LEU A 26 -42.40 34.93 -34.07
CA LEU A 26 -41.18 34.45 -34.72
C LEU A 26 -39.92 34.84 -33.95
N ILE A 27 -39.84 36.07 -33.46
CA ILE A 27 -38.70 36.56 -32.66
C ILE A 27 -38.62 35.79 -31.34
N VAL A 28 -39.73 35.56 -30.65
CA VAL A 28 -39.77 34.77 -29.41
C VAL A 28 -39.33 33.33 -29.66
N THR A 29 -39.74 32.72 -30.77
CA THR A 29 -39.38 31.33 -31.10
C THR A 29 -37.89 31.19 -31.43
N VAL A 30 -37.34 32.10 -32.24
CA VAL A 30 -35.90 32.13 -32.55
C VAL A 30 -35.08 32.46 -31.31
N GLY A 31 -35.55 33.41 -30.51
CA GLY A 31 -34.91 33.80 -29.26
C GLY A 31 -34.86 32.66 -28.24
N PHE A 32 -35.96 31.92 -28.09
CA PHE A 32 -35.99 30.71 -27.27
C PHE A 32 -34.97 29.67 -27.74
N ALA A 33 -34.80 29.48 -29.05
CA ALA A 33 -33.80 28.56 -29.58
C ALA A 33 -32.35 28.99 -29.25
N VAL A 34 -32.08 30.31 -29.23
CA VAL A 34 -30.78 30.87 -28.83
C VAL A 34 -30.54 30.68 -27.32
N ASP A 35 -31.53 31.01 -26.48
CA ASP A 35 -31.42 30.85 -25.02
C ASP A 35 -31.24 29.35 -24.67
N LEU A 36 -31.99 28.45 -25.31
CA LEU A 36 -31.81 26.99 -25.16
C LEU A 36 -30.41 26.51 -25.59
N GLY A 37 -29.88 27.07 -26.69
CA GLY A 37 -28.52 26.80 -27.14
C GLY A 37 -27.48 27.23 -26.11
N ASN A 38 -27.68 28.41 -25.50
CA ASN A 38 -26.83 28.91 -24.43
C ASN A 38 -26.89 28.00 -23.20
N TRP A 39 -28.08 27.60 -22.75
CA TRP A 39 -28.22 26.67 -21.61
C TRP A 39 -27.54 25.33 -21.85
N LYS A 40 -27.62 24.79 -23.08
CA LYS A 40 -26.92 23.55 -23.44
C LYS A 40 -25.41 23.71 -23.41
N LEU A 41 -24.88 24.82 -23.93
CA LEU A 41 -23.44 25.10 -23.91
C LEU A 41 -22.94 25.29 -22.47
N THR A 42 -23.64 26.09 -21.67
CA THR A 42 -23.33 26.29 -20.24
C THR A 42 -23.39 24.98 -19.49
N GLY A 43 -24.42 24.16 -19.74
CA GLY A 43 -24.55 22.84 -19.12
C GLY A 43 -23.41 21.89 -19.51
N GLY A 44 -22.95 21.90 -20.77
CA GLY A 44 -21.80 21.08 -21.18
C GLY A 44 -20.49 21.50 -20.51
N ARG A 45 -20.27 22.82 -20.33
CA ARG A 45 -19.11 23.35 -19.61
C ARG A 45 -19.16 23.01 -18.12
N ALA A 46 -20.32 23.16 -17.50
CA ALA A 46 -20.52 22.86 -16.09
C ALA A 46 -20.34 21.36 -15.81
N GLN A 47 -20.83 20.51 -16.71
CA GLN A 47 -20.61 19.06 -16.62
C GLN A 47 -19.11 18.71 -16.67
N GLY A 48 -18.38 19.19 -17.68
CA GLY A 48 -16.95 18.88 -17.79
C GLY A 48 -16.10 19.45 -16.65
N ALA A 49 -16.50 20.58 -16.07
CA ALA A 49 -15.86 21.14 -14.88
C ALA A 49 -16.17 20.32 -13.62
N ALA A 50 -17.42 19.86 -13.45
CA ALA A 50 -17.80 18.98 -12.34
C ALA A 50 -17.06 17.64 -12.41
N GLU A 51 -16.95 17.04 -13.59
CA GLU A 51 -16.20 15.80 -13.82
C GLU A 51 -14.71 15.96 -13.49
N ALA A 52 -14.07 17.02 -13.99
CA ALA A 52 -12.66 17.30 -13.70
C ALA A 52 -12.42 17.54 -12.21
N ALA A 53 -13.30 18.31 -11.55
CA ALA A 53 -13.22 18.59 -10.13
C ALA A 53 -13.42 17.33 -9.28
N ALA A 54 -14.40 16.49 -9.63
CA ALA A 54 -14.64 15.23 -8.92
C ALA A 54 -13.46 14.27 -9.07
N LEU A 55 -12.94 14.08 -10.30
CA LEU A 55 -11.81 13.19 -10.57
C LEU A 55 -10.51 13.65 -9.89
N ALA A 56 -10.29 14.96 -9.75
CA ALA A 56 -9.09 15.49 -9.10
C ALA A 56 -9.16 15.43 -7.57
N GLY A 57 -10.34 15.62 -6.99
CA GLY A 57 -10.50 15.58 -5.53
C GLY A 57 -10.62 14.17 -4.97
N VAL A 58 -11.22 13.23 -5.72
CA VAL A 58 -11.55 11.90 -5.20
C VAL A 58 -10.33 11.06 -4.80
N THR A 59 -9.16 11.34 -5.35
CA THR A 59 -7.89 10.62 -5.08
C THR A 59 -7.38 10.75 -3.64
N PHE A 60 -7.97 11.65 -2.86
CA PHE A 60 -7.64 11.85 -1.44
C PHE A 60 -8.62 11.12 -0.51
N LEU A 61 -9.67 10.49 -1.04
CA LEU A 61 -10.64 9.74 -0.25
C LEU A 61 -10.20 8.28 -0.05
N PRO A 62 -10.62 7.62 1.04
CA PRO A 62 -11.44 8.15 2.14
C PRO A 62 -10.63 8.90 3.20
N ASP A 63 -9.29 8.87 3.10
CA ASP A 63 -8.37 9.23 4.18
C ASP A 63 -8.37 10.73 4.50
N ASP A 64 -8.40 11.62 3.49
CA ASP A 64 -8.39 13.08 3.66
C ASP A 64 -9.52 13.78 2.87
N PRO A 65 -10.75 13.80 3.42
CA PRO A 65 -11.89 14.47 2.78
C PRO A 65 -11.75 16.00 2.74
N ALA A 66 -10.93 16.60 3.61
CA ALA A 66 -10.74 18.05 3.64
C ALA A 66 -9.91 18.51 2.43
N THR A 67 -8.81 17.80 2.13
CA THR A 67 -8.01 18.04 0.93
C THR A 67 -8.79 17.69 -0.34
N ALA A 68 -9.57 16.60 -0.33
CA ALA A 68 -10.45 16.26 -1.45
C ALA A 68 -11.41 17.42 -1.82
N GLU A 69 -12.05 18.03 -0.81
CA GLU A 69 -12.93 19.18 -1.01
C GLU A 69 -12.17 20.41 -1.52
N ALA A 70 -11.01 20.72 -0.93
CA ALA A 70 -10.21 21.87 -1.32
C ALA A 70 -9.73 21.79 -2.77
N ILE A 71 -9.22 20.62 -3.19
CA ILE A 71 -8.74 20.37 -4.56
C ILE A 71 -9.91 20.43 -5.55
N ALA A 72 -11.04 19.79 -5.27
CA ALA A 72 -12.21 19.84 -6.15
C ALA A 72 -12.72 21.27 -6.35
N ARG A 73 -12.75 22.09 -5.29
CA ARG A 73 -13.12 23.52 -5.38
C ARG A 73 -12.11 24.32 -6.19
N GLN A 74 -10.81 24.05 -6.03
CA GLN A 74 -9.77 24.73 -6.79
C GLN A 74 -9.86 24.40 -8.29
N VAL A 75 -10.09 23.13 -8.65
CA VAL A 75 -10.28 22.74 -10.05
C VAL A 75 -11.54 23.35 -10.65
N ALA A 76 -12.65 23.40 -9.91
CA ALA A 76 -13.86 24.11 -10.37
C ALA A 76 -13.57 25.60 -10.63
N LEU A 77 -12.83 26.26 -9.73
CA LEU A 77 -12.39 27.65 -9.89
C LEU A 77 -11.51 27.82 -11.15
N ASP A 78 -10.55 26.93 -11.38
CA ASP A 78 -9.67 26.97 -12.56
C ASP A 78 -10.45 26.78 -13.87
N HIS A 79 -11.58 26.09 -13.81
CA HIS A 79 -12.54 25.95 -14.91
C HIS A 79 -13.53 27.14 -15.04
N GLY A 80 -13.36 28.18 -14.23
CA GLY A 80 -14.13 29.43 -14.28
C GLY A 80 -15.38 29.46 -13.41
N TYR A 81 -15.55 28.51 -12.51
CA TYR A 81 -16.66 28.45 -11.55
C TYR A 81 -16.23 29.00 -10.20
N ASP A 82 -16.13 30.33 -10.10
CA ASP A 82 -15.74 31.03 -8.89
C ASP A 82 -16.93 31.21 -7.93
N PRO A 83 -16.90 30.63 -6.70
CA PRO A 83 -17.96 30.80 -5.72
C PRO A 83 -18.06 32.24 -5.14
N ALA A 84 -17.12 33.14 -5.46
CA ALA A 84 -17.25 34.56 -5.17
C ALA A 84 -18.28 35.27 -6.08
N ASP A 85 -18.61 34.67 -7.24
CA ASP A 85 -19.70 35.14 -8.10
C ASP A 85 -21.05 34.73 -7.49
N PRO A 86 -21.97 35.68 -7.18
CA PRO A 86 -23.27 35.36 -6.60
C PRO A 86 -24.17 34.50 -7.50
N ASP A 87 -23.87 34.40 -8.79
CA ASP A 87 -24.61 33.59 -9.76
C ASP A 87 -24.04 32.17 -9.92
N ILE A 88 -22.95 31.84 -9.22
CA ILE A 88 -22.28 30.53 -9.27
C ILE A 88 -22.26 29.89 -7.88
N THR A 89 -22.62 28.61 -7.83
CA THR A 89 -22.51 27.79 -6.62
C THR A 89 -21.78 26.49 -6.95
N VAL A 90 -20.76 26.16 -6.17
CA VAL A 90 -20.05 24.87 -6.23
C VAL A 90 -20.24 24.18 -4.88
N SER A 91 -20.90 23.03 -4.88
CA SER A 91 -21.00 22.16 -3.72
C SER A 91 -20.20 20.88 -3.95
N VAL A 92 -19.44 20.49 -2.94
CA VAL A 92 -18.66 19.27 -2.91
C VAL A 92 -19.11 18.48 -1.69
N SER A 93 -19.37 17.19 -1.87
CA SER A 93 -19.82 16.29 -0.80
C SER A 93 -19.37 14.86 -1.08
N LEU A 94 -19.35 14.02 -0.04
CA LEU A 94 -19.18 12.58 -0.23
C LEU A 94 -20.39 12.00 -0.99
N GLY A 95 -20.11 11.03 -1.85
CA GLY A 95 -21.12 10.29 -2.62
C GLY A 95 -21.83 9.23 -1.77
N ALA A 96 -22.24 8.12 -2.41
CA ALA A 96 -22.93 7.03 -1.72
C ALA A 96 -21.98 6.18 -0.86
N GLY A 97 -20.68 6.15 -1.21
CA GLY A 97 -19.62 5.49 -0.45
C GLY A 97 -18.53 6.44 0.02
N PRO A 98 -17.68 6.04 0.98
CA PRO A 98 -16.62 6.88 1.53
C PRO A 98 -15.50 7.19 0.53
N THR A 99 -15.39 6.42 -0.54
CA THR A 99 -14.44 6.60 -1.65
C THR A 99 -15.01 7.37 -2.84
N GLN A 100 -16.20 7.97 -2.68
CA GLN A 100 -16.88 8.71 -3.74
C GLN A 100 -16.94 10.20 -3.42
N LEU A 101 -16.65 11.03 -4.42
CA LEU A 101 -16.77 12.49 -4.33
C LEU A 101 -17.79 12.99 -5.35
N GLU A 102 -18.84 13.64 -4.87
CA GLU A 102 -19.83 14.34 -5.68
C GLU A 102 -19.49 15.84 -5.76
N VAL A 103 -19.44 16.36 -6.98
CA VAL A 103 -19.32 17.79 -7.25
C VAL A 103 -20.54 18.25 -8.03
N GLU A 104 -21.27 19.21 -7.48
CA GLU A 104 -22.37 19.88 -8.17
C GLU A 104 -22.01 21.35 -8.43
N ILE A 105 -22.16 21.76 -9.69
CA ILE A 105 -21.97 23.12 -10.17
C ILE A 105 -23.31 23.65 -10.66
N SER A 106 -23.73 24.77 -10.09
CA SER A 106 -24.93 25.50 -10.50
C SER A 106 -24.55 26.92 -10.91
N GLN A 107 -25.04 27.34 -12.08
CA GLN A 107 -24.83 28.67 -12.62
C GLN A 107 -26.16 29.29 -13.05
N ARG A 108 -26.43 30.50 -12.60
CA ARG A 108 -27.54 31.30 -13.09
C ARG A 108 -27.15 31.99 -14.39
N VAL A 109 -27.95 31.76 -15.42
CA VAL A 109 -27.77 32.33 -16.75
C VAL A 109 -28.90 33.31 -17.03
N ASP A 110 -28.55 34.55 -17.32
CA ASP A 110 -29.53 35.53 -17.78
C ASP A 110 -30.02 35.19 -19.19
N ASN A 111 -31.33 35.22 -19.37
CA ASN A 111 -31.95 34.94 -20.65
C ASN A 111 -32.14 36.23 -21.43
N LEU A 112 -31.74 36.24 -22.70
CA LEU A 112 -31.82 37.44 -23.53
C LEU A 112 -33.19 37.61 -24.17
N PHE A 113 -33.78 36.54 -24.68
CA PHE A 113 -34.99 36.62 -25.48
C PHE A 113 -36.23 36.12 -24.75
N THR A 114 -36.11 35.10 -23.90
CA THR A 114 -37.22 34.66 -23.05
C THR A 114 -37.55 35.65 -21.94
N ALA A 115 -36.66 36.61 -21.65
CA ALA A 115 -36.96 37.74 -20.77
C ALA A 115 -38.16 38.58 -21.28
N VAL A 116 -38.35 38.68 -22.60
CA VAL A 116 -39.49 39.39 -23.23
C VAL A 116 -40.83 38.78 -22.84
N VAL A 117 -40.86 37.50 -22.47
CA VAL A 117 -42.05 36.77 -22.01
C VAL A 117 -42.04 36.49 -20.49
N GLY A 118 -41.15 37.15 -19.74
CA GLY A 118 -41.09 37.11 -18.28
C GLY A 118 -40.15 36.07 -17.66
N ILE A 119 -39.36 35.34 -18.47
CA ILE A 119 -38.35 34.38 -17.97
C ILE A 119 -36.97 35.03 -18.06
N ASN A 120 -36.61 35.79 -17.02
CA ASN A 120 -35.42 36.65 -17.03
C ASN A 120 -34.09 35.89 -16.85
N SER A 121 -34.12 34.74 -16.18
CA SER A 121 -32.93 33.92 -15.96
C SER A 121 -33.30 32.45 -15.76
N THR A 122 -32.35 31.56 -15.98
CA THR A 122 -32.48 30.13 -15.77
C THR A 122 -31.23 29.61 -15.05
N THR A 123 -31.42 28.80 -14.01
CA THR A 123 -30.32 28.13 -13.32
C THR A 123 -30.01 26.81 -14.02
N VAL A 124 -28.75 26.61 -14.39
CA VAL A 124 -28.23 25.39 -14.97
C VAL A 124 -27.39 24.68 -13.92
N THR A 125 -27.85 23.51 -13.49
CA THR A 125 -27.16 22.65 -12.51
C THR A 125 -26.64 21.39 -13.18
N ARG A 126 -25.41 21.01 -12.88
CA ARG A 126 -24.78 19.75 -13.31
C ARG A 126 -24.00 19.15 -12.15
N SER A 127 -24.02 17.83 -12.04
CA SER A 127 -23.23 17.10 -11.07
C SER A 127 -22.44 15.98 -11.74
N ALA A 128 -21.36 15.60 -11.09
CA ALA A 128 -20.58 14.42 -11.42
C ALA A 128 -20.14 13.78 -10.11
N VAL A 129 -20.15 12.44 -10.08
CA VAL A 129 -19.56 11.68 -8.98
C VAL A 129 -18.36 10.93 -9.53
N ALA A 130 -17.24 11.05 -8.84
CA ALA A 130 -16.06 10.23 -9.09
C ALA A 130 -15.86 9.24 -7.94
N GLU A 131 -15.22 8.12 -8.24
CA GLU A 131 -14.85 7.08 -7.28
C GLU A 131 -13.36 6.79 -7.41
N PHE A 132 -12.68 6.67 -6.27
CA PHE A 132 -11.28 6.27 -6.18
C PHE A 132 -11.14 4.89 -5.53
N ALA A 133 -10.31 4.04 -6.10
CA ALA A 133 -9.84 2.81 -5.50
C ALA A 133 -8.34 2.99 -5.21
N PRO A 134 -7.95 3.27 -3.95
CA PRO A 134 -6.55 3.38 -3.58
C PRO A 134 -5.82 2.05 -3.75
N PRO A 135 -4.47 2.06 -3.83
CA PRO A 135 -3.67 0.85 -3.64
C PRO A 135 -4.11 0.14 -2.36
N VAL A 136 -4.28 -1.18 -2.44
CA VAL A 136 -4.72 -1.98 -1.29
C VAL A 136 -3.59 -1.98 -0.26
N GLU A 137 -3.93 -1.64 0.99
CA GLU A 137 -3.01 -1.76 2.12
C GLU A 137 -2.84 -3.24 2.46
N ILE A 138 -1.60 -3.74 2.50
CA ILE A 138 -1.33 -5.18 2.65
C ILE A 138 -0.52 -5.47 3.92
N GLY A 139 -0.94 -6.49 4.68
CA GLY A 139 -0.09 -7.13 5.69
C GLY A 139 -0.40 -6.82 7.16
N SER A 140 -0.74 -5.58 7.54
CA SER A 140 -1.09 -5.28 8.95
C SER A 140 -1.79 -3.92 9.15
N PRO A 141 -2.82 -3.84 10.02
CA PRO A 141 -3.27 -2.58 10.61
C PRO A 141 -2.35 -2.11 11.75
N ASP A 142 -1.58 -3.03 12.34
CA ASP A 142 -0.76 -2.75 13.51
C ASP A 142 0.46 -1.90 13.13
N PRO A 143 1.07 -1.18 14.08
CA PRO A 143 2.33 -0.50 13.88
C PRO A 143 3.54 -1.46 13.76
N ILE A 144 3.30 -2.78 13.72
CA ILE A 144 4.30 -3.84 13.64
C ILE A 144 3.95 -4.77 12.48
N MET A 145 4.97 -5.16 11.71
CA MET A 145 4.89 -6.16 10.64
C MET A 145 5.94 -7.26 10.90
N GLY A 146 5.47 -8.50 10.99
CA GLY A 146 6.29 -9.67 11.29
C GLY A 146 6.51 -9.86 12.80
N ASN A 147 7.20 -10.95 13.16
CA ASN A 147 7.45 -11.30 14.55
C ASN A 147 8.26 -10.22 15.29
N ASP A 148 7.86 -9.87 16.51
CA ASP A 148 8.60 -9.03 17.45
C ASP A 148 8.88 -9.84 18.73
N PRO A 149 10.07 -10.43 18.87
CA PRO A 149 10.43 -11.25 20.02
C PRO A 149 10.49 -10.46 21.33
N GLU A 150 10.68 -9.13 21.27
CA GLU A 150 10.77 -8.29 22.47
C GLU A 150 9.39 -7.96 23.07
N SER A 151 8.37 -7.83 22.23
CA SER A 151 6.98 -7.58 22.66
C SER A 151 6.12 -8.84 22.74
N GLY A 152 6.54 -9.93 22.08
CA GLY A 152 5.78 -11.16 21.94
C GLY A 152 4.70 -11.12 20.84
N HIS A 153 4.71 -10.09 19.98
CA HIS A 153 3.86 -10.05 18.80
C HIS A 153 4.35 -11.11 17.79
N GLN A 154 3.52 -12.11 17.51
CA GLN A 154 3.94 -13.30 16.76
C GLN A 154 2.87 -13.71 15.75
N PRO A 155 2.82 -13.05 14.58
CA PRO A 155 1.97 -13.47 13.48
C PRO A 155 2.57 -14.66 12.70
N ASP A 156 3.56 -15.37 13.24
CA ASP A 156 4.25 -16.55 12.68
C ASP A 156 4.92 -16.33 11.31
N PHE A 157 5.30 -15.10 10.99
CA PHE A 157 6.11 -14.78 9.81
C PHE A 157 7.11 -13.64 10.08
N TRP A 158 8.13 -13.58 9.22
CA TRP A 158 9.04 -12.43 9.06
C TRP A 158 8.80 -11.79 7.70
N LEU A 159 9.07 -10.49 7.57
CA LEU A 159 9.26 -9.91 6.24
C LEU A 159 10.51 -10.53 5.63
N SER A 160 10.53 -10.69 4.31
CA SER A 160 11.71 -11.22 3.64
C SER A 160 12.02 -10.50 2.35
N GLN A 161 13.30 -10.46 2.00
CA GLN A 161 13.72 -9.96 0.70
C GLN A 161 14.93 -10.74 0.22
N ALA A 162 14.93 -11.09 -1.06
CA ALA A 162 16.05 -11.74 -1.69
C ALA A 162 16.99 -10.73 -2.37
N GLY A 163 18.28 -11.06 -2.39
CA GLY A 163 19.25 -10.42 -3.27
C GLY A 163 18.95 -10.74 -4.74
N GLN A 164 19.35 -9.84 -5.64
CA GLN A 164 18.93 -9.93 -7.05
C GLN A 164 19.47 -11.18 -7.79
N GLN A 165 20.49 -11.86 -7.25
CA GLN A 165 21.03 -13.11 -7.81
C GLN A 165 20.39 -14.38 -7.24
N VAL A 166 19.48 -14.28 -6.27
CA VAL A 166 18.67 -15.41 -5.85
C VAL A 166 17.73 -15.82 -6.98
N GLU A 167 17.47 -17.11 -7.10
CA GLU A 167 16.56 -17.66 -8.10
C GLU A 167 15.11 -17.36 -7.70
N LYS A 168 14.28 -16.94 -8.65
CA LYS A 168 12.88 -16.54 -8.40
C LYS A 168 12.03 -17.63 -7.75
N ASP A 169 12.34 -18.90 -8.01
CA ASP A 169 11.68 -20.06 -7.40
C ASP A 169 12.13 -20.36 -5.95
N GLN A 170 12.71 -19.36 -5.29
CA GLN A 170 13.01 -19.32 -3.86
C GLN A 170 12.10 -18.34 -3.11
N GLY A 171 10.95 -17.96 -3.68
CA GLY A 171 9.88 -17.23 -2.99
C GLY A 171 9.66 -15.77 -3.38
N ASP A 172 10.71 -15.09 -3.84
CA ASP A 172 10.68 -13.65 -4.08
C ASP A 172 10.32 -13.33 -5.54
N ARG A 173 9.08 -12.85 -5.74
CA ARG A 173 8.52 -12.61 -7.08
C ARG A 173 9.15 -11.42 -7.81
N TYR A 174 9.57 -10.38 -7.10
CA TYR A 174 9.90 -9.09 -7.71
C TYR A 174 11.35 -8.65 -7.52
N SER A 175 12.00 -8.97 -6.40
CA SER A 175 13.36 -8.47 -6.14
C SER A 175 14.45 -9.32 -6.81
N THR A 176 14.12 -10.52 -7.28
CA THR A 176 15.07 -11.41 -7.95
C THR A 176 15.15 -11.13 -9.45
N PHE A 177 16.37 -11.06 -10.00
CA PHE A 177 16.58 -10.91 -11.44
C PHE A 177 16.61 -12.27 -12.15
N TRP A 178 17.05 -13.32 -11.47
CA TRP A 178 17.37 -14.61 -12.09
C TRP A 178 16.24 -15.63 -12.00
N CYS A 179 16.08 -16.40 -13.07
CA CYS A 179 15.23 -17.59 -13.11
C CYS A 179 16.09 -18.80 -13.48
N ALA A 180 16.11 -19.82 -12.62
CA ALA A 180 16.73 -21.10 -12.94
C ALA A 180 15.75 -22.09 -13.59
N VAL A 181 14.48 -21.97 -13.25
CA VAL A 181 13.43 -22.85 -13.73
C VAL A 181 12.54 -22.10 -14.74
N ALA A 182 12.53 -22.55 -15.99
CA ALA A 182 11.79 -21.91 -17.08
C ALA A 182 10.26 -21.99 -16.92
N THR A 183 9.75 -22.87 -16.06
CA THR A 183 8.33 -23.01 -15.76
C THR A 183 7.86 -22.12 -14.61
N THR A 184 8.78 -21.43 -13.93
CA THR A 184 8.44 -20.44 -12.91
C THR A 184 7.68 -19.29 -13.56
N TYR A 185 6.66 -18.79 -12.86
CA TYR A 185 5.80 -17.73 -13.36
C TYR A 185 6.60 -16.51 -13.83
N GLU A 186 6.24 -15.98 -15.00
CA GLU A 186 6.89 -14.83 -15.64
C GLU A 186 8.43 -14.92 -15.76
N CYS A 187 8.95 -16.14 -15.91
CA CYS A 187 10.33 -16.36 -16.30
C CYS A 187 10.46 -16.56 -17.82
N SER A 188 11.32 -15.78 -18.46
CA SER A 188 11.60 -15.89 -19.90
C SER A 188 12.61 -16.99 -20.23
N GLY A 189 12.51 -18.18 -19.63
CA GLY A 189 13.60 -19.17 -19.66
C GLY A 189 14.81 -18.68 -18.85
N TRP A 190 16.04 -18.97 -19.29
CA TRP A 190 17.27 -18.59 -18.57
C TRP A 190 17.65 -17.09 -18.66
N SER A 191 16.75 -16.22 -19.15
CA SER A 191 17.03 -14.80 -19.43
C SER A 191 16.50 -13.80 -18.40
N GLY A 192 15.91 -14.27 -17.30
CA GLY A 192 15.57 -13.46 -16.14
C GLY A 192 14.08 -13.34 -15.86
N ASN A 193 13.79 -12.73 -14.72
CA ASN A 193 12.46 -12.45 -14.21
C ASN A 193 11.84 -11.24 -14.94
N ASN A 194 10.73 -11.44 -15.66
CA ASN A 194 10.04 -10.35 -16.37
C ASN A 194 9.38 -9.34 -15.41
N GLU A 195 9.20 -9.73 -14.15
CA GLU A 195 8.59 -8.91 -13.10
C GLU A 195 9.65 -8.23 -12.22
N PHE A 196 10.94 -8.31 -12.59
CA PHE A 196 12.00 -7.69 -11.79
C PHE A 196 11.80 -6.18 -11.66
N ASN A 197 11.71 -5.70 -10.42
CA ASN A 197 11.41 -4.30 -10.11
C ASN A 197 12.62 -3.47 -9.68
N GLY A 198 13.83 -3.98 -9.88
CA GLY A 198 15.06 -3.32 -9.43
C GLY A 198 15.56 -3.76 -8.06
N GLY A 199 14.96 -4.80 -7.45
CA GLY A 199 15.41 -5.33 -6.17
C GLY A 199 14.85 -4.55 -4.99
N SER A 200 13.59 -4.09 -5.07
CA SER A 200 13.00 -3.24 -4.03
C SER A 200 11.61 -3.68 -3.60
N TYR A 201 11.27 -3.45 -2.34
CA TYR A 201 9.88 -3.47 -1.85
C TYR A 201 9.59 -2.17 -1.10
N ASN A 202 8.34 -1.72 -1.18
CA ASN A 202 7.87 -0.53 -0.48
C ASN A 202 6.97 -0.97 0.68
N TYR A 203 7.31 -0.48 1.86
CA TYR A 203 6.46 -0.50 3.04
C TYR A 203 6.03 0.93 3.36
N VAL A 204 5.02 1.08 4.21
CA VAL A 204 4.43 2.36 4.57
C VAL A 204 4.32 2.44 6.08
N ALA A 205 4.72 3.57 6.64
CA ALA A 205 4.34 4.00 7.98
C ALA A 205 3.31 5.12 7.85
N ARG A 206 2.05 4.84 8.15
CA ARG A 206 0.98 5.85 8.13
C ARG A 206 0.95 6.62 9.43
N VAL A 207 1.02 7.94 9.34
CA VAL A 207 0.90 8.84 10.49
C VAL A 207 -0.47 9.51 10.44
N SER A 208 -1.31 9.26 11.45
CA SER A 208 -2.62 9.90 11.58
C SER A 208 -2.64 11.05 12.60
N ASP A 209 -1.54 11.30 13.31
CA ASP A 209 -1.39 12.41 14.25
C ASP A 209 0.01 13.02 14.16
N ALA A 210 0.14 14.10 13.38
CA ALA A 210 1.38 14.84 13.20
C ALA A 210 1.87 15.56 14.47
N THR A 211 1.12 15.55 15.57
CA THR A 211 1.60 16.09 16.86
C THR A 211 2.57 15.15 17.57
N GLN A 212 2.65 13.89 17.13
CA GLN A 212 3.59 12.91 17.66
C GLN A 212 4.86 12.82 16.81
N PRO A 213 6.03 12.52 17.42
CA PRO A 213 7.20 12.05 16.68
C PRO A 213 6.94 10.73 15.96
N LEU A 214 7.75 10.43 14.93
CA LEU A 214 7.74 9.17 14.19
C LEU A 214 9.09 8.47 14.34
N ARG A 215 9.09 7.21 14.76
CA ARG A 215 10.26 6.34 14.72
C ARG A 215 9.96 5.10 13.92
N ILE A 216 10.89 4.74 13.04
CA ILE A 216 10.84 3.53 12.21
C ILE A 216 12.03 2.66 12.59
N GLN A 217 11.76 1.40 12.93
CA GLN A 217 12.76 0.42 13.32
C GLN A 217 12.61 -0.86 12.51
N LEU A 218 13.74 -1.53 12.25
CA LEU A 218 13.77 -2.88 11.70
C LEU A 218 14.41 -3.83 12.70
N PHE A 219 13.86 -5.04 12.80
CA PHE A 219 14.45 -6.13 13.58
C PHE A 219 15.30 -7.00 12.67
N ASP A 220 16.53 -7.32 13.08
CA ASP A 220 17.46 -8.15 12.32
C ASP A 220 17.71 -7.68 10.87
N PRO A 221 17.98 -6.39 10.62
CA PRO A 221 18.13 -5.92 9.25
C PRO A 221 19.47 -6.34 8.59
N ILE A 222 20.40 -6.95 9.32
CA ILE A 222 21.68 -7.38 8.75
C ILE A 222 21.58 -8.81 8.26
N TRP A 223 21.92 -9.01 6.99
CA TRP A 223 21.97 -10.36 6.46
C TRP A 223 23.14 -11.17 7.05
N ALA A 224 22.83 -12.33 7.60
CA ALA A 224 23.80 -13.24 8.18
C ALA A 224 23.40 -14.70 7.95
N TRP A 225 24.18 -15.47 7.19
CA TRP A 225 23.81 -16.87 6.92
C TRP A 225 23.77 -17.72 8.20
N VAL A 226 22.54 -18.00 8.65
CA VAL A 226 22.25 -18.85 9.83
C VAL A 226 21.41 -20.07 9.48
N GLY A 227 20.93 -20.12 8.23
CA GLY A 227 20.07 -21.17 7.73
C GLY A 227 18.61 -20.91 8.09
N SER A 228 17.71 -21.38 7.23
CA SER A 228 16.27 -21.15 7.31
C SER A 228 15.60 -21.56 8.62
N ASP A 229 16.15 -22.56 9.30
CA ASP A 229 15.74 -23.08 10.61
C ASP A 229 16.73 -22.71 11.73
N CYS A 230 17.62 -21.74 11.48
CA CYS A 230 18.74 -21.36 12.34
C CYS A 230 19.62 -22.56 12.76
N SER A 231 19.82 -23.55 11.86
CA SER A 231 20.62 -24.76 12.10
C SER A 231 22.13 -24.55 11.99
N PHE A 232 22.59 -23.32 11.76
CA PHE A 232 24.01 -22.98 11.78
C PHE A 232 24.71 -23.52 13.04
N PRO A 233 25.91 -24.11 12.97
CA PRO A 233 26.45 -24.85 14.11
C PRO A 233 27.29 -24.00 15.09
N PHE A 234 27.61 -22.74 14.76
CA PHE A 234 28.55 -21.92 15.53
C PHE A 234 27.88 -20.78 16.32
N TRP A 235 26.86 -21.14 17.11
CA TRP A 235 26.20 -20.23 18.07
C TRP A 235 27.05 -20.00 19.32
N PRO A 236 26.87 -18.88 20.05
CA PRO A 236 27.61 -18.59 21.28
C PRO A 236 27.39 -19.66 22.35
N THR A 237 28.48 -20.16 22.93
CA THR A 237 28.42 -21.02 24.11
C THR A 237 28.04 -20.22 25.35
N ALA A 238 27.61 -20.91 26.43
CA ALA A 238 27.32 -20.25 27.69
C ALA A 238 28.53 -19.48 28.29
N ALA A 239 29.76 -19.93 28.01
CA ALA A 239 30.97 -19.22 28.44
C ALA A 239 31.18 -17.94 27.63
N GLU A 240 30.99 -18.01 26.31
CA GLU A 240 31.08 -16.87 25.40
C GLU A 240 29.99 -15.82 25.66
N ILE A 241 28.79 -16.24 26.02
CA ILE A 241 27.73 -15.33 26.48
C ILE A 241 28.14 -14.61 27.77
N ALA A 242 28.72 -15.34 28.74
CA ALA A 242 29.22 -14.73 29.96
C ALA A 242 30.37 -13.74 29.69
N ASP A 243 31.20 -14.01 28.68
CA ASP A 243 32.24 -13.09 28.24
C ASP A 243 31.64 -11.81 27.62
N LEU A 244 30.60 -11.92 26.77
CA LEU A 244 29.88 -10.75 26.23
C LEU A 244 29.25 -9.89 27.35
N GLN A 245 28.62 -10.53 28.33
CA GLN A 245 28.03 -9.85 29.49
C GLN A 245 29.09 -9.17 30.34
N ALA A 246 30.26 -9.79 30.52
CA ALA A 246 31.37 -9.18 31.24
C ALA A 246 31.99 -8.00 30.47
N ASP A 247 32.06 -8.08 29.13
CA ASP A 247 32.53 -6.97 28.30
C ASP A 247 31.59 -5.76 28.45
N ALA A 248 30.26 -5.96 28.37
CA ALA A 248 29.27 -4.89 28.56
C ALA A 248 29.42 -4.14 29.90
N LEU A 249 29.77 -4.83 30.99
CA LEU A 249 29.98 -4.21 32.31
C LEU A 249 31.27 -3.40 32.43
N THR A 250 32.22 -3.57 31.50
CA THR A 250 33.55 -2.94 31.58
C THR A 250 33.86 -2.01 30.41
N ASN A 251 33.12 -2.15 29.31
CA ASN A 251 33.24 -1.34 28.11
C ASN A 251 32.19 -0.21 28.16
N PRO A 252 32.60 1.07 28.34
CA PRO A 252 31.68 2.19 28.46
C PRO A 252 30.87 2.47 27.18
N ASP A 253 31.25 1.89 26.05
CA ASP A 253 30.56 2.05 24.77
C ASP A 253 29.38 1.08 24.60
N ILE A 254 29.27 0.07 25.48
CA ILE A 254 28.20 -0.93 25.47
C ILE A 254 27.31 -0.69 26.69
N PRO A 255 25.98 -0.59 26.53
CA PRO A 255 25.08 -0.51 27.69
C PRO A 255 25.24 -1.73 28.61
N ASP A 256 25.29 -1.53 29.94
CA ASP A 256 25.49 -2.61 30.92
C ASP A 256 24.55 -3.81 30.72
N THR A 257 23.30 -3.57 30.32
CA THR A 257 22.24 -4.58 30.16
C THR A 257 22.13 -5.11 28.73
N TYR A 258 23.07 -4.77 27.84
CA TYR A 258 22.94 -5.02 26.41
C TYR A 258 22.84 -6.51 26.08
N TYR A 259 23.52 -7.37 26.84
CA TYR A 259 23.56 -8.83 26.64
C TYR A 259 22.82 -9.62 27.73
N ASP A 260 21.88 -9.00 28.46
CA ASP A 260 21.15 -9.67 29.55
C ASP A 260 20.33 -10.88 29.06
N ASP A 261 19.81 -10.82 27.83
CA ASP A 261 18.97 -11.86 27.21
C ASP A 261 19.69 -12.70 26.15
N ALA A 262 21.01 -12.52 26.00
CA ALA A 262 21.82 -13.13 24.94
C ALA A 262 21.71 -14.66 24.86
N ALA A 263 21.45 -15.33 25.99
CA ALA A 263 21.28 -16.79 26.03
C ALA A 263 20.00 -17.28 25.34
N VAL A 264 18.95 -16.46 25.29
CA VAL A 264 17.71 -16.78 24.58
C VAL A 264 17.79 -16.22 23.16
N ARG A 265 18.21 -14.96 23.03
CA ARG A 265 18.28 -14.24 21.75
C ARG A 265 19.16 -14.91 20.69
N TYR A 266 20.31 -15.45 21.09
CA TYR A 266 21.26 -16.10 20.16
C TYR A 266 21.27 -17.62 20.31
N ALA A 267 20.19 -18.19 20.85
CA ALA A 267 20.00 -19.63 20.79
C ALA A 267 19.85 -20.07 19.31
N GLY A 268 20.37 -21.25 19.03
CA GLY A 268 20.23 -21.88 17.72
C GLY A 268 18.94 -22.69 17.60
N GLY A 269 18.52 -22.91 16.36
CA GLY A 269 17.28 -23.60 16.04
C GLY A 269 16.08 -22.67 15.86
N ASN A 270 14.94 -23.26 15.50
CA ASN A 270 13.70 -22.55 15.23
C ASN A 270 13.05 -22.09 16.54
N ASP A 271 13.42 -20.90 17.00
CA ASP A 271 12.90 -20.25 18.20
C ASP A 271 12.22 -18.90 17.86
N GLU A 272 11.70 -18.21 18.87
CA GLU A 272 11.05 -16.90 18.69
C GLU A 272 11.99 -15.83 18.10
N TRP A 273 13.32 -16.00 18.19
CA TRP A 273 14.33 -15.06 17.70
C TRP A 273 14.91 -15.49 16.34
N CYS A 274 14.48 -16.62 15.79
CA CYS A 274 14.99 -17.15 14.54
C CYS A 274 14.31 -16.46 13.35
N THR A 275 15.00 -15.50 12.76
CA THR A 275 14.67 -14.88 11.47
C THR A 275 15.00 -15.81 10.30
N GLY A 276 16.14 -16.50 10.39
CA GLY A 276 16.49 -17.63 9.55
C GLY A 276 17.25 -17.29 8.27
N ASP A 277 17.85 -16.11 8.13
CA ASP A 277 18.60 -15.72 6.91
C ASP A 277 19.36 -16.85 6.20
N ASP A 278 19.18 -16.91 4.88
CA ASP A 278 19.67 -18.02 4.07
C ASP A 278 20.53 -17.56 2.89
N TYR A 279 21.25 -18.51 2.29
CA TYR A 279 22.15 -18.26 1.17
C TYR A 279 21.92 -19.22 -0.01
N PRO A 280 20.77 -19.14 -0.69
CA PRO A 280 20.42 -20.09 -1.74
C PRO A 280 21.36 -20.00 -2.95
N ASN A 281 21.86 -18.81 -3.31
CA ASN A 281 22.86 -18.66 -4.36
C ASN A 281 24.27 -18.44 -3.78
N LEU A 282 24.81 -19.54 -3.31
CA LEU A 282 26.16 -19.74 -2.81
C LEU A 282 27.33 -19.22 -3.70
N GLY A 283 27.09 -18.95 -4.99
CA GLY A 283 28.10 -18.46 -5.93
C GLY A 283 28.17 -16.93 -6.09
N ALA A 284 27.21 -16.20 -5.51
CA ALA A 284 27.14 -14.74 -5.58
C ALA A 284 27.95 -14.06 -4.45
N PRO A 285 27.90 -12.74 -4.33
CA PRO A 285 28.24 -12.03 -3.10
C PRO A 285 27.14 -12.17 -2.04
N GLY A 286 27.50 -11.94 -0.78
CA GLY A 286 26.54 -11.79 0.32
C GLY A 286 25.71 -10.52 0.18
N MET A 287 24.59 -10.48 0.91
CA MET A 287 23.54 -9.51 0.64
C MET A 287 23.67 -8.22 1.43
N ASN A 288 23.71 -7.08 0.74
CA ASN A 288 23.52 -5.78 1.39
C ASN A 288 22.06 -5.36 1.27
N MET A 289 21.51 -4.84 2.37
CA MET A 289 20.16 -4.28 2.40
C MET A 289 20.25 -2.78 2.70
N SER A 290 19.67 -1.95 1.84
CA SER A 290 19.56 -0.50 2.06
C SER A 290 18.11 -0.14 2.34
N VAL A 291 17.90 0.77 3.29
CA VAL A 291 16.57 1.29 3.63
C VAL A 291 16.58 2.80 3.53
N GLY A 292 15.63 3.37 2.81
CA GLY A 292 15.42 4.81 2.70
C GLY A 292 13.98 5.19 3.03
N VAL A 293 13.79 6.25 3.83
CA VAL A 293 12.47 6.77 4.18
C VAL A 293 12.16 8.05 3.38
N TYR A 294 10.96 8.11 2.82
CA TYR A 294 10.44 9.20 2.01
C TYR A 294 9.16 9.73 2.66
N ALA A 295 9.01 11.05 2.70
CA ALA A 295 7.88 11.71 3.35
C ALA A 295 6.62 11.67 2.47
N PRO A 296 5.44 11.90 3.06
CA PRO A 296 4.20 12.08 2.31
C PRO A 296 4.31 13.21 1.28
N ASP A 297 3.53 13.10 0.21
CA ASP A 297 3.38 14.13 -0.82
C ASP A 297 1.91 14.29 -1.25
N ASP A 298 1.68 15.16 -2.24
CA ASP A 298 0.34 15.48 -2.76
C ASP A 298 -0.14 14.47 -3.83
N THR A 299 0.57 13.35 -4.02
CA THR A 299 0.33 12.35 -5.08
C THR A 299 0.19 10.94 -4.50
N PRO A 300 -0.78 10.68 -3.60
CA PRO A 300 -0.88 9.44 -2.82
C PRO A 300 -1.05 8.15 -3.65
N TRP A 301 -1.36 8.27 -4.95
CA TRP A 301 -1.50 7.16 -5.91
C TRP A 301 -0.19 6.71 -6.55
N THR A 302 0.96 7.33 -6.23
CA THR A 302 2.29 6.94 -6.72
C THR A 302 3.31 7.04 -5.59
N ASP A 303 4.20 6.06 -5.52
CA ASP A 303 5.30 6.03 -4.54
C ASP A 303 6.63 6.57 -5.13
N ASN A 304 6.63 7.03 -6.38
CA ASN A 304 7.86 7.29 -7.14
C ASN A 304 8.41 8.71 -6.98
N ASP A 305 7.62 9.62 -6.44
CA ASP A 305 7.89 11.05 -6.34
C ASP A 305 7.94 11.59 -4.90
N ASN A 306 7.70 10.73 -3.90
CA ASN A 306 7.80 11.09 -2.50
C ASN A 306 9.15 11.75 -2.18
N PRO A 307 9.16 12.90 -1.48
CA PRO A 307 10.40 13.59 -1.12
C PRO A 307 11.20 12.77 -0.12
N PHE A 308 12.48 12.52 -0.43
CA PHE A 308 13.38 11.85 0.50
C PHE A 308 13.55 12.67 1.80
N VAL A 309 13.33 12.03 2.95
CA VAL A 309 13.38 12.69 4.27
C VAL A 309 14.77 13.25 4.57
N GLY A 310 15.82 12.56 4.11
CA GLY A 310 17.21 12.98 4.23
C GLY A 310 18.11 11.86 4.72
N TYR A 311 19.44 12.08 4.67
CA TYR A 311 20.44 11.04 4.96
C TYR A 311 20.42 10.50 6.40
N GLY A 312 19.75 11.18 7.34
CA GLY A 312 19.50 10.65 8.69
C GLY A 312 18.45 9.54 8.74
N CYS A 313 17.73 9.30 7.63
CA CYS A 313 16.75 8.24 7.44
C CYS A 313 17.11 7.36 6.23
N TRP A 314 18.41 7.18 6.01
CA TRP A 314 18.98 6.23 5.06
C TRP A 314 20.03 5.40 5.76
N VAL A 315 19.89 4.07 5.69
CA VAL A 315 20.83 3.13 6.30
C VAL A 315 21.15 2.04 5.30
N THR A 316 22.40 1.58 5.27
CA THR A 316 22.79 0.39 4.52
C THR A 316 23.41 -0.61 5.50
N PHE A 317 22.76 -1.75 5.59
CA PHE A 317 23.17 -2.90 6.35
C PHE A 317 24.05 -3.76 5.46
N ASN A 318 25.35 -3.74 5.73
CA ASN A 318 26.30 -4.52 4.95
C ASN A 318 26.24 -5.97 5.45
N GLY A 319 25.80 -6.88 4.58
CA GLY A 319 25.69 -8.29 4.92
C GLY A 319 27.02 -8.89 5.32
N THR A 320 26.94 -9.90 6.18
CA THR A 320 28.12 -10.52 6.76
C THR A 320 28.54 -11.73 5.93
N GLU A 321 29.21 -11.50 4.79
CA GLU A 321 29.74 -12.55 3.91
C GLU A 321 30.62 -13.59 4.63
N VAL A 322 31.24 -13.20 5.75
CA VAL A 322 32.11 -14.10 6.51
C VAL A 322 31.35 -15.28 7.11
N MET A 323 30.03 -15.19 7.32
CA MET A 323 29.24 -16.34 7.76
C MET A 323 29.02 -17.37 6.65
N SER A 324 29.22 -17.03 5.37
CA SER A 324 29.05 -17.95 4.24
C SER A 324 29.87 -19.24 4.36
N PRO A 325 29.35 -20.41 3.91
CA PRO A 325 30.09 -21.67 3.95
C PRO A 325 31.37 -21.68 3.09
N TYR A 326 31.56 -20.66 2.22
CA TYR A 326 32.75 -20.53 1.38
C TYR A 326 33.86 -19.70 2.02
N THR A 327 33.59 -18.98 3.10
CA THR A 327 34.57 -18.19 3.81
C THR A 327 35.20 -19.03 4.92
N LEU A 328 36.41 -19.57 4.67
CA LEU A 328 37.11 -20.39 5.67
C LEU A 328 38.32 -19.66 6.26
N PRO A 329 38.49 -19.63 7.60
CA PRO A 329 37.58 -20.19 8.62
C PRO A 329 36.29 -19.36 8.76
N ILE A 330 35.15 -20.05 8.97
CA ILE A 330 33.85 -19.40 9.24
C ILE A 330 33.90 -18.88 10.69
N PRO A 331 33.65 -17.59 10.95
CA PRO A 331 33.58 -17.07 12.29
C PRO A 331 32.30 -17.54 13.00
N SER A 332 32.38 -17.71 14.32
CA SER A 332 31.20 -17.93 15.16
C SER A 332 30.36 -16.66 15.30
N VAL A 333 29.08 -16.81 15.66
CA VAL A 333 28.23 -15.67 16.03
C VAL A 333 28.84 -14.91 17.21
N TYR A 334 29.45 -15.60 18.19
CA TYR A 334 30.17 -14.95 19.28
C TYR A 334 31.32 -14.08 18.76
N GLU A 335 32.12 -14.59 17.82
CA GLU A 335 33.15 -13.77 17.19
C GLU A 335 32.50 -12.57 16.52
N LEU A 336 31.42 -12.67 15.76
CA LEU A 336 30.82 -11.47 15.14
C LEU A 336 30.21 -10.47 16.14
N LEU A 337 29.68 -10.96 17.27
CA LEU A 337 29.18 -10.12 18.37
C LEU A 337 30.31 -9.47 19.18
N SER A 338 31.45 -10.15 19.33
CA SER A 338 32.59 -9.72 20.16
C SER A 338 33.73 -9.05 19.37
N SER A 339 33.80 -9.33 18.07
CA SER A 339 34.93 -9.04 17.20
C SER A 339 34.78 -7.68 16.53
N ARG A 340 35.85 -6.89 16.37
CA ARG A 340 37.29 -7.24 16.30
C ARG A 340 37.68 -8.21 15.18
N VAL A 341 36.87 -8.39 14.13
CA VAL A 341 37.28 -9.00 12.85
C VAL A 341 37.44 -7.86 11.84
N GLY A 342 38.69 -7.64 11.42
CA GLY A 342 39.01 -6.72 10.32
C GLY A 342 39.52 -5.34 10.72
N GLY A 343 40.48 -5.26 11.66
CA GLY A 343 41.53 -4.24 11.61
C GLY A 343 41.11 -2.77 11.48
N ASP A 344 40.15 -2.32 12.30
CA ASP A 344 40.21 -1.02 12.96
C ASP A 344 39.57 -1.19 14.34
N THR A 345 40.28 -0.72 15.35
CA THR A 345 39.94 -0.84 16.76
C THR A 345 38.73 0.01 17.12
N GLU A 346 37.94 -0.52 18.05
CA GLU A 346 36.98 0.20 18.92
C GLU A 346 35.53 0.19 18.41
N TRP A 347 34.65 -0.29 19.29
CA TRP A 347 33.19 -0.15 19.31
C TRP A 347 32.73 1.32 19.37
N GLN A 348 33.49 2.23 18.77
CA GLN A 348 32.91 3.50 18.38
C GLN A 348 31.70 3.13 17.54
N VAL A 349 30.51 3.57 17.95
CA VAL A 349 29.47 4.02 17.01
C VAL A 349 30.26 4.62 15.88
N ARG A 350 30.44 3.88 14.77
CA ARG A 350 31.53 4.22 13.88
C ARG A 350 31.28 5.66 13.48
N ALA A 351 32.27 6.53 13.63
CA ALA A 351 32.12 7.93 13.25
C ALA A 351 31.78 8.08 11.74
N ASP A 352 31.76 6.97 10.99
CA ASP A 352 31.33 6.82 9.60
C ASP A 352 29.81 6.55 9.40
N GLY A 353 29.03 6.27 10.46
CA GLY A 353 27.59 6.02 10.39
C GLY A 353 27.15 4.63 9.90
N VAL A 354 28.03 3.63 9.89
CA VAL A 354 27.71 2.26 9.44
C VAL A 354 27.29 1.36 10.62
N PRO A 355 26.10 0.72 10.59
CA PRO A 355 25.67 -0.21 11.64
C PRO A 355 26.60 -1.42 11.75
N THR A 356 26.85 -1.85 12.99
CA THR A 356 27.62 -3.07 13.28
C THR A 356 26.74 -4.31 13.38
N PHE A 357 27.37 -5.49 13.31
CA PHE A 357 26.66 -6.77 13.48
C PHE A 357 25.94 -6.86 14.83
N ALA A 358 26.57 -6.51 15.96
CA ALA A 358 25.88 -6.64 17.25
C ALA A 358 24.76 -5.62 17.44
N GLU A 359 24.78 -4.47 16.75
CA GLU A 359 23.69 -3.48 16.77
C GLU A 359 22.45 -3.92 16.00
N THR A 360 22.59 -4.88 15.10
CA THR A 360 21.57 -5.18 14.09
C THR A 360 21.13 -6.63 14.12
N PHE A 361 22.04 -7.59 14.34
CA PHE A 361 21.72 -9.01 14.31
C PHE A 361 20.79 -9.41 15.46
N ARG A 362 19.60 -9.91 15.11
CA ARG A 362 18.48 -10.21 16.04
C ARG A 362 18.18 -9.07 17.02
N ARG A 363 18.19 -7.84 16.51
CA ARG A 363 17.92 -6.61 17.27
C ARG A 363 17.12 -5.60 16.49
N TRP A 364 16.33 -4.82 17.22
CA TRP A 364 15.72 -3.60 16.69
C TRP A 364 16.76 -2.50 16.48
N TYR A 365 16.87 -2.03 15.23
CA TYR A 365 17.69 -0.90 14.83
C TYR A 365 16.80 0.24 14.34
N THR A 366 17.04 1.46 14.83
CA THR A 366 16.30 2.64 14.39
C THR A 366 16.84 3.15 13.05
N VAL A 367 16.05 3.05 11.99
CA VAL A 367 16.39 3.54 10.65
C VAL A 367 16.10 5.03 10.50
N CYS A 368 15.03 5.50 11.13
CA CYS A 368 14.60 6.90 11.05
C CYS A 368 13.94 7.31 12.37
N ASP A 369 14.29 8.50 12.86
CA ASP A 369 13.75 9.08 14.10
C ASP A 369 13.44 10.57 13.86
N LEU A 370 12.17 10.89 13.64
CA LEU A 370 11.70 12.23 13.33
C LEU A 370 11.06 12.87 14.56
N PRO A 371 11.48 14.10 14.93
CA PRO A 371 10.76 14.84 15.95
C PRO A 371 9.37 15.23 15.43
N ALA A 372 8.43 15.46 16.35
CA ALA A 372 7.07 15.90 16.01
C ALA A 372 7.05 17.13 15.07
N ALA A 373 7.98 18.08 15.26
CA ALA A 373 8.06 19.26 14.40
C ALA A 373 8.47 18.99 12.93
N ALA A 374 8.99 17.79 12.63
CA ALA A 374 9.35 17.34 11.29
C ALA A 374 8.42 16.22 10.77
N THR A 375 7.46 15.79 11.60
CA THR A 375 6.48 14.76 11.24
C THR A 375 5.26 15.44 10.65
N VAL A 376 4.76 14.92 9.54
CA VAL A 376 3.51 15.36 8.91
C VAL A 376 2.54 14.19 8.83
N GLU A 377 1.26 14.47 8.68
CA GLU A 377 0.24 13.45 8.50
C GLU A 377 0.35 12.83 7.10
N GLY A 378 0.06 11.54 6.98
CA GLY A 378 0.09 10.79 5.72
C GLY A 378 1.04 9.60 5.71
N ASP A 379 1.28 9.07 4.50
CA ASP A 379 2.03 7.84 4.26
C ASP A 379 3.52 8.10 4.04
N TYR A 380 4.35 7.70 5.00
CA TYR A 380 5.81 7.67 4.81
C TYR A 380 6.20 6.38 4.11
N ILE A 381 6.82 6.48 2.93
CA ILE A 381 7.27 5.31 2.16
C ILE A 381 8.64 4.86 2.66
N ILE A 382 8.73 3.59 3.03
CA ILE A 382 9.94 2.91 3.47
C ILE A 382 10.37 1.98 2.34
N LYS A 383 11.37 2.39 1.57
CA LYS A 383 11.88 1.59 0.46
C LYS A 383 13.03 0.73 0.93
N VAL A 384 12.89 -0.58 0.79
CA VAL A 384 13.93 -1.57 1.13
C VAL A 384 14.50 -2.11 -0.17
N PHE A 385 15.82 -1.96 -0.34
CA PHE A 385 16.56 -2.31 -1.54
C PHE A 385 17.59 -3.38 -1.26
N THR A 386 17.85 -4.22 -2.27
CA THR A 386 18.88 -5.25 -2.25
C THR A 386 19.81 -5.09 -3.44
N ASP A 387 21.06 -5.48 -3.25
CA ASP A 387 22.07 -5.41 -4.31
C ASP A 387 22.13 -6.71 -5.14
N SER A 388 23.09 -6.78 -6.07
CA SER A 388 23.32 -7.95 -6.92
C SER A 388 23.96 -9.12 -6.16
N SER A 389 23.31 -9.59 -5.10
CA SER A 389 23.77 -10.62 -4.16
C SER A 389 22.87 -11.87 -4.17
N GLY A 390 23.34 -12.95 -3.54
CA GLY A 390 22.67 -14.26 -3.53
C GLY A 390 22.05 -14.67 -2.19
N GLY A 391 21.97 -13.76 -1.22
CA GLY A 391 21.37 -14.00 0.10
C GLY A 391 19.88 -13.70 0.15
N GLN A 392 19.21 -14.22 1.18
CA GLN A 392 17.87 -13.84 1.57
C GLN A 392 17.90 -13.31 3.00
N ASN A 393 17.47 -12.07 3.18
CA ASN A 393 17.38 -11.42 4.48
C ASN A 393 15.95 -11.48 5.01
N ARG A 394 15.79 -11.71 6.30
CA ARG A 394 14.49 -11.83 6.98
C ARG A 394 14.49 -10.91 8.18
N PHE A 395 13.48 -10.07 8.27
CA PHE A 395 13.42 -8.97 9.23
C PHE A 395 11.98 -8.71 9.65
N SER A 396 11.82 -7.86 10.66
CA SER A 396 10.51 -7.27 10.98
C SER A 396 10.60 -5.76 10.91
N LEU A 397 9.46 -5.09 10.77
CA LEU A 397 9.38 -3.64 10.70
C LEU A 397 8.39 -3.14 11.74
N ARG A 398 8.70 -2.02 12.38
CA ARG A 398 7.73 -1.32 13.21
C ARG A 398 7.86 0.20 13.11
N SER A 399 6.74 0.89 13.22
CA SER A 399 6.67 2.35 13.19
C SER A 399 5.69 2.90 14.20
N GLY A 400 6.11 3.87 15.00
CA GLY A 400 5.27 4.47 16.03
C GLY A 400 5.93 5.67 16.70
N PRO A 401 5.21 6.39 17.57
CA PRO A 401 5.84 7.33 18.50
C PRO A 401 6.86 6.60 19.39
N PRO A 402 8.05 7.14 19.67
CA PRO A 402 9.02 6.50 20.54
C PRO A 402 8.49 6.20 21.94
N GLN A 403 8.67 4.98 22.41
CA GLN A 403 8.40 4.57 23.79
C GLN A 403 9.65 3.86 24.35
N GLY A 404 10.49 4.62 25.06
CA GLY A 404 11.80 4.13 25.48
C GLY A 404 12.67 3.79 24.27
N ALA A 405 13.14 2.54 24.21
CA ALA A 405 13.88 2.01 23.06
C ALA A 405 12.97 1.52 21.91
N GLY A 406 11.69 1.29 22.19
CA GLY A 406 10.70 0.81 21.21
C GLY A 406 9.77 1.92 20.72
N ILE A 407 8.58 1.50 20.31
CA ILE A 407 7.51 2.37 19.81
C ILE A 407 6.22 2.16 20.64
N SER A 408 5.31 3.12 20.56
CA SER A 408 3.97 3.05 21.11
C SER A 408 2.96 2.62 20.04
N ASP A 409 1.94 1.87 20.44
CA ASP A 409 0.89 1.37 19.54
C ASP A 409 -0.19 2.42 19.19
N VAL A 410 0.14 3.72 19.19
CA VAL A 410 -0.84 4.80 19.09
C VAL A 410 -0.74 5.53 17.76
N GLY A 411 -1.84 5.52 16.99
CA GLY A 411 -2.08 6.44 15.87
C GLY A 411 -1.19 6.23 14.64
N GLN A 412 -0.64 5.03 14.47
CA GLN A 412 0.20 4.68 13.32
C GLN A 412 -0.05 3.22 12.92
N SER A 413 0.01 2.93 11.63
CA SER A 413 -0.06 1.58 11.05
C SER A 413 1.11 1.33 10.11
N ALA A 414 1.48 0.07 9.94
CA ALA A 414 2.55 -0.35 9.04
C ALA A 414 2.04 -1.40 8.04
N PHE A 415 2.14 -1.12 6.75
CA PHE A 415 1.68 -2.01 5.69
C PHE A 415 2.61 -2.02 4.47
N ALA A 416 2.53 -3.06 3.65
CA ALA A 416 3.21 -3.17 2.36
C ALA A 416 2.35 -2.58 1.23
N ARG A 417 3.01 -2.07 0.18
CA ARG A 417 2.38 -1.68 -1.09
C ARG A 417 2.87 -2.57 -2.23
N GLU A 418 1.98 -2.89 -3.17
CA GLU A 418 2.19 -3.72 -4.37
C GLU A 418 2.52 -5.20 -4.10
N GLY A 419 3.48 -5.49 -3.22
CA GLY A 419 3.89 -6.85 -2.89
C GLY A 419 4.29 -7.00 -1.42
N PHE A 420 3.88 -8.12 -0.85
CA PHE A 420 4.12 -8.48 0.54
C PHE A 420 4.93 -9.78 0.60
N PRO A 421 6.27 -9.66 0.65
CA PRO A 421 7.16 -10.80 0.73
C PRO A 421 7.33 -11.24 2.18
N ILE A 422 6.95 -12.49 2.47
CA ILE A 422 6.97 -13.05 3.82
C ILE A 422 7.71 -14.38 3.86
N TYR A 423 8.37 -14.62 4.98
CA TYR A 423 8.98 -15.90 5.32
C TYR A 423 8.30 -16.49 6.55
N ALA A 424 7.59 -17.61 6.36
CA ALA A 424 6.95 -18.34 7.44
C ALA A 424 7.89 -19.44 7.93
N ASN A 425 8.24 -19.41 9.23
CA ASN A 425 9.08 -20.42 9.89
C ASN A 425 8.56 -20.86 11.25
N ALA A 426 7.40 -21.52 11.27
CA ALA A 426 6.80 -22.04 12.50
C ALA A 426 6.73 -23.57 12.49
N ASP A 427 6.93 -24.21 13.65
CA ASP A 427 6.87 -25.67 13.83
C ASP A 427 5.43 -26.25 13.71
N GLY A 428 4.43 -25.37 13.64
CA GLY A 428 3.02 -25.69 13.40
C GLY A 428 2.29 -24.46 12.85
N ALA A 429 2.45 -24.18 11.55
CA ALA A 429 1.87 -22.99 10.96
C ALA A 429 0.37 -23.20 10.70
N ASN A 430 -0.45 -22.68 11.62
CA ASN A 430 -1.78 -22.19 11.30
C ASN A 430 -1.72 -20.67 11.42
N THR A 431 -1.08 -20.07 10.42
CA THR A 431 -0.77 -18.65 10.42
C THR A 431 -2.01 -17.89 9.95
N GLU A 432 -2.61 -17.11 10.84
CA GLU A 432 -3.66 -16.15 10.50
C GLU A 432 -3.08 -14.75 10.57
N PHE A 433 -3.16 -14.01 9.47
CA PHE A 433 -2.69 -12.64 9.43
C PHE A 433 -3.54 -11.78 8.49
N PHE A 434 -3.47 -10.48 8.71
CA PHE A 434 -4.13 -9.50 7.87
C PHE A 434 -3.49 -9.48 6.48
N LEU A 435 -4.32 -9.55 5.45
CA LEU A 435 -3.85 -9.53 4.07
C LEU A 435 -4.15 -8.19 3.40
N ALA A 436 -5.39 -7.73 3.42
CA ALA A 436 -5.80 -6.62 2.57
C ALA A 436 -6.89 -5.78 3.24
N ARG A 437 -6.71 -4.46 3.29
CA ARG A 437 -7.78 -3.56 3.74
C ARG A 437 -8.76 -3.27 2.59
N VAL A 438 -10.03 -3.57 2.80
CA VAL A 438 -11.10 -3.42 1.79
C VAL A 438 -12.22 -2.54 2.37
N PRO A 439 -12.14 -1.21 2.22
CA PRO A 439 -13.16 -0.31 2.75
C PRO A 439 -14.51 -0.43 2.00
N PRO A 440 -15.63 0.04 2.57
CA PRO A 440 -16.91 0.11 1.87
C PRO A 440 -16.82 1.03 0.64
N GLY A 441 -17.63 0.78 -0.39
CA GLY A 441 -17.67 1.61 -1.61
C GLY A 441 -17.05 0.96 -2.85
N VAL A 442 -16.27 -0.11 -2.69
CA VAL A 442 -15.77 -0.98 -3.78
C VAL A 442 -16.70 -2.16 -4.09
N THR A 443 -17.98 -2.02 -3.78
CA THR A 443 -18.99 -3.07 -3.97
C THR A 443 -19.14 -3.48 -5.44
N ASP A 444 -19.48 -4.74 -5.70
CA ASP A 444 -19.59 -5.32 -7.05
C ASP A 444 -18.27 -5.32 -7.85
N ARG A 445 -17.13 -5.12 -7.17
CA ARG A 445 -15.78 -5.30 -7.73
C ARG A 445 -15.19 -6.64 -7.30
N ILE A 446 -14.11 -7.02 -7.96
CA ILE A 446 -13.32 -8.20 -7.62
C ILE A 446 -12.13 -7.76 -6.78
N LEU A 447 -12.00 -8.31 -5.58
CA LEU A 447 -10.72 -8.34 -4.87
C LEU A 447 -9.90 -9.46 -5.49
N ARG A 448 -8.83 -9.12 -6.21
CA ARG A 448 -7.88 -10.08 -6.75
C ARG A 448 -6.69 -10.20 -5.79
N LEU A 449 -6.46 -11.40 -5.31
CA LEU A 449 -5.32 -11.75 -4.48
C LEU A 449 -4.39 -12.65 -5.29
N THR A 450 -3.08 -12.51 -5.10
CA THR A 450 -2.14 -13.48 -5.68
C THR A 450 -1.18 -14.01 -4.63
N PHE A 451 -0.91 -15.31 -4.72
CA PHE A 451 0.01 -16.03 -3.83
C PHE A 451 1.05 -16.73 -4.69
N PHE A 452 2.29 -16.27 -4.60
CA PHE A 452 3.42 -16.83 -5.35
C PHE A 452 4.24 -17.76 -4.46
N ASP A 453 4.59 -18.92 -5.04
CA ASP A 453 5.51 -19.91 -4.45
C ASP A 453 5.04 -20.62 -3.19
N ILE A 454 3.73 -20.61 -2.89
CA ILE A 454 3.18 -21.24 -1.69
C ILE A 454 3.43 -22.76 -1.65
N GLY A 455 3.70 -23.31 -0.47
CA GLY A 455 3.63 -24.75 -0.22
C GLY A 455 4.95 -25.47 0.01
N ASP A 456 6.01 -24.75 0.35
CA ASP A 456 7.25 -25.32 0.89
C ASP A 456 7.09 -25.62 2.39
N ALA A 457 6.36 -26.70 2.65
CA ALA A 457 6.03 -27.17 3.99
C ALA A 457 6.22 -28.68 4.13
N SER A 458 6.31 -29.14 5.38
CA SER A 458 6.49 -30.57 5.69
C SER A 458 5.29 -31.44 5.28
N ASN A 459 4.08 -30.87 5.26
CA ASN A 459 2.84 -31.53 4.86
C ASN A 459 2.06 -30.64 3.88
N PRO A 460 1.16 -31.21 3.05
CA PRO A 460 0.24 -30.41 2.25
C PRO A 460 -0.69 -29.59 3.13
N GLY A 461 -0.80 -28.30 2.81
CA GLY A 461 -1.60 -27.35 3.56
C GLY A 461 -2.84 -26.85 2.86
N LYS A 462 -3.40 -25.82 3.46
CA LYS A 462 -4.59 -25.09 3.02
C LYS A 462 -4.33 -23.60 3.13
N VAL A 463 -4.90 -22.86 2.19
CA VAL A 463 -4.91 -21.39 2.23
C VAL A 463 -6.36 -20.96 2.13
N GLN A 464 -6.83 -20.13 3.06
CA GLN A 464 -8.21 -19.65 3.11
C GLN A 464 -8.26 -18.13 3.25
N VAL A 465 -9.08 -17.47 2.43
CA VAL A 465 -9.35 -16.04 2.55
C VAL A 465 -10.58 -15.82 3.43
N LEU A 466 -10.45 -14.95 4.43
CA LEU A 466 -11.49 -14.64 5.40
C LEU A 466 -11.94 -13.18 5.24
N PRO A 467 -13.25 -12.88 5.30
CA PRO A 467 -13.72 -11.50 5.37
C PRO A 467 -13.28 -10.83 6.68
N PRO A 468 -13.31 -9.48 6.75
CA PRO A 468 -13.01 -8.77 7.99
C PRO A 468 -13.92 -9.20 9.14
N ASP A 469 -13.37 -9.21 10.36
CA ASP A 469 -14.09 -9.62 11.57
C ASP A 469 -15.29 -8.69 11.87
N ASP A 470 -15.19 -7.42 11.48
CA ASP A 470 -16.20 -6.38 11.64
C ASP A 470 -17.17 -6.25 10.45
N ALA A 471 -16.94 -7.02 9.38
CA ALA A 471 -17.78 -6.97 8.19
C ALA A 471 -19.14 -7.64 8.41
N ASN A 472 -20.14 -7.20 7.65
CA ASN A 472 -21.46 -7.83 7.63
C ASN A 472 -21.52 -9.13 6.78
N VAL A 473 -20.37 -9.62 6.32
CA VAL A 473 -20.18 -10.85 5.54
C VAL A 473 -19.43 -11.87 6.39
N VAL A 474 -20.00 -13.07 6.55
CA VAL A 474 -19.41 -14.12 7.41
C VAL A 474 -18.40 -14.98 6.65
N HIS A 475 -18.63 -15.22 5.35
CA HIS A 475 -17.74 -15.99 4.48
C HIS A 475 -17.73 -15.40 3.06
N PHE A 476 -16.61 -15.55 2.36
CA PHE A 476 -16.56 -15.37 0.92
C PHE A 476 -16.94 -16.69 0.23
N ASP A 477 -18.11 -16.71 -0.43
CA ASP A 477 -18.67 -17.92 -1.04
C ASP A 477 -18.38 -18.02 -2.55
N ASP A 478 -18.14 -16.90 -3.23
CA ASP A 478 -17.98 -16.79 -4.69
C ASP A 478 -16.51 -16.55 -5.09
N CYS A 479 -15.61 -17.41 -4.63
CA CYS A 479 -14.19 -17.32 -4.99
C CYS A 479 -13.84 -18.15 -6.22
N THR A 480 -13.15 -17.53 -7.17
CA THR A 480 -12.54 -18.21 -8.31
C THR A 480 -11.05 -18.32 -8.11
N PHE A 481 -10.50 -19.49 -8.43
CA PHE A 481 -9.09 -19.79 -8.25
C PHE A 481 -8.46 -20.18 -9.58
N THR A 482 -7.35 -19.54 -9.94
CA THR A 482 -6.57 -19.89 -11.12
C THR A 482 -5.11 -20.11 -10.74
N ARG A 483 -4.44 -20.98 -11.51
CA ARG A 483 -3.00 -21.19 -11.40
C ARG A 483 -2.35 -20.85 -12.71
N SER A 484 -1.19 -20.21 -12.66
CA SER A 484 -0.45 -19.78 -13.84
C SER A 484 0.00 -20.95 -14.75
N ASP A 485 0.14 -22.15 -14.19
CA ASP A 485 0.49 -23.36 -14.93
C ASP A 485 -0.72 -24.08 -15.57
N GLY A 486 -1.93 -23.57 -15.35
CA GLY A 486 -3.18 -24.11 -15.89
C GLY A 486 -3.69 -25.37 -15.18
N VAL A 487 -3.05 -25.81 -14.10
CA VAL A 487 -3.52 -26.94 -13.29
C VAL A 487 -4.69 -26.48 -12.42
N ALA A 488 -5.76 -27.28 -12.36
CA ALA A 488 -6.89 -26.97 -11.49
C ALA A 488 -6.49 -27.05 -10.01
N VAL A 489 -6.91 -26.06 -9.22
CA VAL A 489 -6.78 -26.13 -7.76
C VAL A 489 -7.76 -27.16 -7.17
N VAL A 490 -7.49 -27.60 -5.95
CA VAL A 490 -8.45 -28.40 -5.17
C VAL A 490 -9.25 -27.43 -4.27
N PRO A 491 -10.48 -27.02 -4.65
CA PRO A 491 -11.23 -26.06 -3.84
C PRO A 491 -11.67 -26.68 -2.51
N GLY A 492 -11.73 -25.84 -1.48
CA GLY A 492 -12.40 -26.09 -0.21
C GLY A 492 -13.73 -25.34 -0.11
N ILE A 493 -14.20 -25.13 1.12
CA ILE A 493 -15.36 -24.28 1.41
C ILE A 493 -14.88 -22.88 1.81
N ASN A 494 -15.75 -21.88 1.73
CA ASN A 494 -15.50 -20.53 2.27
C ASN A 494 -14.18 -19.92 1.78
N CYS A 495 -13.99 -19.86 0.46
CA CYS A 495 -12.78 -19.30 -0.17
C CYS A 495 -11.46 -19.98 0.22
N GLN A 496 -11.45 -21.31 0.28
CA GLN A 496 -10.27 -22.11 0.63
C GLN A 496 -9.71 -22.90 -0.55
N ILE A 497 -8.39 -23.07 -0.57
CA ILE A 497 -7.65 -24.01 -1.41
C ILE A 497 -7.10 -25.12 -0.51
N ASN A 498 -7.20 -26.38 -0.95
CA ASN A 498 -6.65 -27.54 -0.28
C ASN A 498 -5.44 -28.11 -1.02
N ASN A 499 -4.66 -28.94 -0.32
CA ASN A 499 -3.56 -29.72 -0.89
C ASN A 499 -2.46 -28.85 -1.52
N VAL A 500 -2.23 -27.67 -0.92
CA VAL A 500 -1.15 -26.75 -1.27
C VAL A 500 0.17 -27.37 -0.86
N SER A 501 1.04 -27.69 -1.82
CA SER A 501 2.38 -28.20 -1.56
C SER A 501 3.26 -28.12 -2.79
N ARG A 502 4.58 -28.15 -2.59
CA ARG A 502 5.57 -28.35 -3.66
C ARG A 502 5.27 -29.60 -4.50
N ALA A 503 4.91 -30.71 -3.88
CA ALA A 503 4.59 -31.96 -4.58
C ALA A 503 3.33 -31.87 -5.46
N SER A 504 2.41 -30.98 -5.10
CA SER A 504 1.22 -30.61 -5.90
C SER A 504 1.52 -29.50 -6.92
N GLY A 505 2.78 -29.14 -7.11
CA GLY A 505 3.26 -28.20 -8.13
C GLY A 505 3.01 -26.73 -7.80
N TYR A 506 2.95 -26.31 -6.54
CA TYR A 506 2.76 -24.90 -6.20
C TYR A 506 4.07 -24.08 -6.17
N ASN A 507 5.22 -24.74 -6.12
CA ASN A 507 6.54 -24.09 -6.18
C ASN A 507 6.74 -23.38 -7.54
N GLY A 508 7.16 -22.12 -7.51
CA GLY A 508 7.35 -21.23 -8.65
C GLY A 508 6.06 -20.87 -9.39
N THR A 509 4.90 -21.19 -8.81
CA THR A 509 3.58 -21.02 -9.45
C THR A 509 2.83 -19.86 -8.81
N LEU A 510 2.20 -19.02 -9.63
CA LEU A 510 1.29 -18.01 -9.15
C LEU A 510 -0.11 -18.60 -9.01
N VAL A 511 -0.70 -18.45 -7.83
CA VAL A 511 -2.11 -18.72 -7.58
C VAL A 511 -2.84 -17.39 -7.51
N GLU A 512 -3.88 -17.21 -8.31
CA GLU A 512 -4.74 -16.04 -8.27
C GLU A 512 -6.09 -16.43 -7.66
N VAL A 513 -6.60 -15.59 -6.77
CA VAL A 513 -7.90 -15.72 -6.13
C VAL A 513 -8.72 -14.47 -6.44
N GLU A 514 -9.82 -14.65 -7.15
CA GLU A 514 -10.78 -13.59 -7.41
C GLU A 514 -11.95 -13.75 -6.44
N VAL A 515 -12.13 -12.75 -5.56
CA VAL A 515 -13.22 -12.68 -4.59
C VAL A 515 -14.20 -11.61 -5.03
N LEU A 516 -15.44 -12.00 -5.35
CA LEU A 516 -16.49 -11.02 -5.63
C LEU A 516 -16.93 -10.35 -4.33
N ILE A 517 -16.74 -9.03 -4.23
CA ILE A 517 -17.18 -8.24 -3.08
C ILE A 517 -18.71 -8.05 -3.17
N PRO A 518 -19.51 -8.56 -2.22
CA PRO A 518 -20.96 -8.46 -2.30
C PRO A 518 -21.46 -7.01 -2.35
N ALA A 519 -22.54 -6.76 -3.08
CA ALA A 519 -23.19 -5.44 -3.13
C ALA A 519 -23.58 -4.87 -1.75
N SER A 520 -23.81 -5.76 -0.77
CA SER A 520 -24.17 -5.39 0.59
C SER A 520 -22.97 -5.24 1.52
N TYR A 521 -21.74 -5.43 1.04
CA TYR A 521 -20.53 -5.41 1.87
C TYR A 521 -20.38 -4.08 2.61
N ASP A 522 -20.19 -4.17 3.92
CA ASP A 522 -20.00 -3.04 4.82
C ASP A 522 -19.12 -3.46 6.01
N CYS A 523 -18.33 -2.52 6.52
CA CYS A 523 -17.37 -2.68 7.62
C CYS A 523 -17.04 -1.28 8.21
N ASP A 524 -16.44 -1.24 9.40
CA ASP A 524 -16.08 0.01 10.08
C ASP A 524 -14.77 0.59 9.54
N HIS A 525 -14.85 1.33 8.44
CA HIS A 525 -13.69 2.00 7.82
C HIS A 525 -13.10 3.15 8.66
N LEU A 526 -13.79 3.58 9.72
CA LEU A 526 -13.27 4.60 10.63
C LEU A 526 -12.35 3.99 11.70
N ASP A 527 -12.46 2.67 11.91
CA ASP A 527 -11.51 1.90 12.72
C ASP A 527 -10.28 1.54 11.84
N PRO A 528 -9.05 1.90 12.25
CA PRO A 528 -7.83 1.46 11.58
C PRO A 528 -7.71 -0.06 11.49
N ASP A 529 -8.26 -0.79 12.46
CA ASP A 529 -8.27 -2.26 12.53
C ASP A 529 -9.47 -2.87 11.79
N GLY A 530 -10.42 -2.03 11.36
CA GLY A 530 -11.62 -2.44 10.62
C GLY A 530 -11.36 -2.67 9.14
N CYS A 531 -12.25 -3.44 8.50
CA CYS A 531 -12.23 -3.71 7.06
C CYS A 531 -11.04 -4.55 6.54
N TRP A 532 -10.29 -5.23 7.41
CA TRP A 532 -9.15 -6.06 6.98
C TRP A 532 -9.53 -7.50 6.67
N VAL A 533 -9.43 -7.87 5.40
CA VAL A 533 -9.45 -9.26 4.93
C VAL A 533 -8.24 -9.97 5.49
N LYS A 534 -8.44 -11.18 6.03
CA LYS A 534 -7.37 -12.03 6.55
C LYS A 534 -7.13 -13.23 5.65
N VAL A 535 -5.98 -13.86 5.81
CA VAL A 535 -5.73 -15.19 5.28
C VAL A 535 -5.26 -16.13 6.38
N VAL A 536 -5.73 -17.37 6.28
CA VAL A 536 -5.24 -18.50 7.06
C VAL A 536 -4.40 -19.40 6.16
N ALA A 537 -3.15 -19.62 6.53
CA ALA A 537 -2.25 -20.61 5.94
C ALA A 537 -2.01 -21.75 6.95
N ASP A 538 -2.64 -22.90 6.73
CA ASP A 538 -2.58 -24.08 7.61
C ASP A 538 -1.88 -25.24 6.90
N PHE A 539 -0.65 -25.54 7.32
CA PHE A 539 0.13 -26.67 6.76
C PHE A 539 0.18 -27.89 7.69
N GLY A 540 -0.51 -27.88 8.84
CA GLY A 540 -0.61 -29.03 9.76
C GLY A 540 0.73 -29.59 10.26
N GLY A 541 1.81 -28.80 10.20
CA GLY A 541 3.18 -29.14 10.59
C GLY A 541 4.13 -27.95 10.39
N GLY A 542 5.44 -28.21 10.47
CA GLY A 542 6.46 -27.18 10.28
C GLY A 542 6.47 -26.60 8.85
N VAL A 543 6.53 -25.28 8.76
CA VAL A 543 6.65 -24.51 7.51
C VAL A 543 7.98 -23.78 7.50
N THR A 544 8.64 -23.75 6.34
CA THR A 544 9.83 -22.95 6.07
C THR A 544 9.70 -22.48 4.63
N ASP A 545 8.93 -21.41 4.44
CA ASP A 545 8.46 -21.00 3.12
C ASP A 545 8.61 -19.50 2.93
N PHE A 546 9.32 -19.09 1.88
CA PHE A 546 9.35 -17.71 1.43
C PHE A 546 8.33 -17.58 0.30
N THR A 547 7.35 -16.71 0.46
CA THR A 547 6.29 -16.48 -0.51
C THR A 547 6.11 -14.98 -0.75
N THR A 548 5.57 -14.60 -1.92
CA THR A 548 5.22 -13.21 -2.22
C THR A 548 3.73 -13.09 -2.51
N TRP A 549 3.06 -12.21 -1.76
CA TRP A 549 1.61 -12.07 -1.77
C TRP A 549 1.22 -10.69 -2.27
N THR A 550 0.13 -10.58 -3.03
CA THR A 550 -0.38 -9.29 -3.50
C THR A 550 -1.89 -9.22 -3.36
N ALA A 551 -2.42 -8.01 -3.31
CA ALA A 551 -3.84 -7.73 -3.32
C ALA A 551 -4.11 -6.50 -4.19
N GLU A 552 -5.16 -6.56 -4.99
CA GLU A 552 -5.66 -5.44 -5.78
C GLU A 552 -7.18 -5.49 -5.87
N ILE A 553 -7.82 -4.35 -6.08
CA ILE A 553 -9.25 -4.26 -6.34
C ILE A 553 -9.42 -3.89 -7.81
N ASP A 554 -10.15 -4.71 -8.55
CA ASP A 554 -10.34 -4.53 -9.98
C ASP A 554 -11.04 -3.22 -10.36
N GLY A 555 -10.60 -2.67 -11.49
CA GLY A 555 -11.18 -1.50 -12.16
C GLY A 555 -10.21 -0.33 -12.29
N ASP A 556 -10.65 0.73 -12.96
CA ASP A 556 -9.89 1.98 -13.02
C ASP A 556 -9.74 2.52 -11.59
N SER A 557 -8.50 2.92 -11.23
CA SER A 557 -8.20 3.51 -9.93
C SER A 557 -9.03 4.77 -9.69
N VAL A 558 -9.29 5.56 -10.74
CA VAL A 558 -10.20 6.70 -10.69
C VAL A 558 -11.21 6.59 -11.82
N ARG A 559 -12.52 6.69 -11.53
CA ARG A 559 -13.57 6.71 -12.55
C ARG A 559 -14.73 7.64 -12.20
N LEU A 560 -15.50 8.02 -13.20
CA LEU A 560 -16.83 8.62 -13.00
C LEU A 560 -17.87 7.51 -12.76
N VAL A 561 -18.76 7.73 -11.80
CA VAL A 561 -19.89 6.86 -11.44
C VAL A 561 -21.17 7.69 -11.51
N GLY A 562 -22.13 7.28 -12.35
CA GLY A 562 -23.39 8.02 -12.50
C GLY A 562 -23.94 8.03 -13.91
#